data_AF-A0A2T3JT23-F1
#
_entry.id   AF-A0A2T3JT23-F1
#
_cell.length_a   1.000
_cell.length_b   1.000
_cell.length_c   1.000
_cell.angle_alpha   90.00
_cell.angle_beta   90.00
_cell.angle_gamma   90.00
#
_symmetry.space_group_name_H-M   'P 1'
#
loop_
_entity.id
_entity.type
_entity.pdbx_description
1 polymer ?
#
loop_
_entity_poly.entity_id
_entity_poly.type
_entity_poly.pdbx_seq_one_letter_code
_entity_poly.pdbx_strand_id
1 'polypeptide(L)'
;MRNVVSDDKINDFRDLVNSNSNFVYQIYKDKGGKNLFNLVCSCMDWITVSVRHLENAPEFDKDIDTRCMQIYSLISSIDLIFESIKQLHRVFLNERTIPFSGEKKCFDNRLFSNEDDNNYFKTIRACFGAHPVALNQENTKRFASWPFESPFNTGDLTVHLYSREVNEDDLALHLNINELLDFLKIRYSYIDIITDKVETLFFEYQKSISKHLIEHKTVPLEQLYVLKAESEKRLNNDYYNGEIDDLIMIFEAVVTEKALIPIANSYKDSLLPLIKEIKNNLQEMNIVDLENDSDLRIRSDLSRELSYEIGKLYTWVHGGKYDPLLNYYFERFNAVAGGRFDFKETDDIKLTFLKVKLMLAK
;
A
#
# COMPACT_ATOMS: atom_id res chain seq x y z
N MET A 1 25.78 12.83 -5.51
CA MET A 1 25.04 11.67 -4.98
C MET A 1 24.03 11.08 -5.96
N ARG A 2 23.72 11.77 -7.07
CA ARG A 2 22.86 11.24 -8.16
C ARG A 2 23.29 9.83 -8.59
N ASN A 3 22.29 8.98 -8.86
CA ASN A 3 22.43 7.60 -9.35
C ASN A 3 22.94 6.55 -8.35
N VAL A 4 23.02 6.87 -7.04
CA VAL A 4 23.32 5.87 -6.00
C VAL A 4 22.04 5.14 -5.55
N VAL A 5 20.94 5.90 -5.46
CA VAL A 5 19.58 5.46 -5.17
C VAL A 5 18.63 6.14 -6.16
N SER A 6 17.44 5.58 -6.36
CA SER A 6 16.45 6.06 -7.31
C SER A 6 15.05 6.06 -6.68
N ASP A 7 14.30 7.16 -6.79
CA ASP A 7 12.91 7.25 -6.32
C ASP A 7 11.98 6.24 -7.02
N ASP A 8 12.29 5.86 -8.25
CA ASP A 8 11.48 4.90 -9.03
C ASP A 8 11.33 3.57 -8.29
N LYS A 9 12.43 3.06 -7.70
CA LYS A 9 12.41 1.78 -6.97
C LYS A 9 11.45 1.78 -5.78
N ILE A 10 11.37 2.87 -5.02
CA ILE A 10 10.45 2.95 -3.87
C ILE A 10 9.01 3.19 -4.34
N ASN A 11 8.81 3.86 -5.48
CA ASN A 11 7.49 3.99 -6.11
C ASN A 11 6.99 2.62 -6.61
N ASP A 12 7.82 1.83 -7.28
CA ASP A 12 7.46 0.47 -7.72
C ASP A 12 7.08 -0.43 -6.53
N PHE A 13 7.85 -0.36 -5.43
CA PHE A 13 7.50 -1.09 -4.20
C PHE A 13 6.18 -0.60 -3.60
N ARG A 14 5.91 0.71 -3.62
CA ARG A 14 4.65 1.29 -3.14
C ARG A 14 3.47 0.85 -4.00
N ASP A 15 3.64 0.78 -5.31
CA ASP A 15 2.61 0.30 -6.22
C ASP A 15 2.31 -1.18 -5.96
N LEU A 16 3.34 -2.01 -5.77
CA LEU A 16 3.14 -3.41 -5.36
C LEU A 16 2.35 -3.51 -4.05
N VAL A 17 2.72 -2.75 -3.01
CA VAL A 17 2.03 -2.78 -1.70
C VAL A 17 0.54 -2.40 -1.82
N ASN A 18 0.19 -1.47 -2.72
CA ASN A 18 -1.18 -1.00 -2.93
C ASN A 18 -1.94 -1.78 -4.02
N SER A 19 -1.26 -2.66 -4.74
CA SER A 19 -1.85 -3.51 -5.79
C SER A 19 -2.51 -4.77 -5.22
N ASN A 20 -2.79 -5.76 -6.08
CA ASN A 20 -3.24 -7.11 -5.69
C ASN A 20 -4.49 -7.08 -4.79
N SER A 21 -5.46 -6.23 -5.16
CA SER A 21 -6.69 -6.01 -4.38
C SER A 21 -6.43 -5.65 -2.92
N ASN A 22 -5.47 -4.75 -2.68
CA ASN A 22 -5.10 -4.30 -1.35
C ASN A 22 -4.65 -5.44 -0.41
N PHE A 23 -4.03 -6.50 -0.95
CA PHE A 23 -3.58 -7.66 -0.16
C PHE A 23 -2.81 -7.27 1.10
N VAL A 24 -1.79 -6.42 0.95
CA VAL A 24 -0.97 -5.99 2.09
C VAL A 24 -1.82 -5.25 3.12
N TYR A 25 -2.71 -4.36 2.71
CA TYR A 25 -3.63 -3.71 3.63
C TYR A 25 -4.53 -4.71 4.35
N GLN A 26 -5.21 -5.61 3.62
CA GLN A 26 -6.18 -6.53 4.21
C GLN A 26 -5.56 -7.47 5.23
N ILE A 27 -4.35 -7.96 4.97
CA ILE A 27 -3.65 -8.90 5.84
C ILE A 27 -2.91 -8.20 7.00
N TYR A 28 -2.41 -6.99 6.79
CA TYR A 28 -1.55 -6.31 7.77
C TYR A 28 -2.23 -5.17 8.54
N LYS A 29 -3.48 -4.79 8.21
CA LYS A 29 -4.27 -3.82 9.01
C LYS A 29 -4.54 -4.31 10.43
N ASP A 30 -4.63 -5.62 10.63
CA ASP A 30 -4.66 -6.27 11.93
C ASP A 30 -3.97 -7.66 11.86
N LYS A 31 -2.66 -7.67 12.15
CA LYS A 31 -1.87 -8.90 12.22
C LYS A 31 -1.42 -9.13 13.65
N GLY A 32 -2.13 -10.02 14.35
CA GLY A 32 -1.85 -10.33 15.76
C GLY A 32 -2.20 -9.19 16.72
N GLY A 33 -3.29 -8.45 16.45
CA GLY A 33 -3.73 -7.31 17.28
C GLY A 33 -2.94 -6.03 17.03
N LYS A 34 -2.17 -5.97 15.94
CA LYS A 34 -1.30 -4.84 15.59
C LYS A 34 -1.55 -4.42 14.15
N ASN A 35 -1.68 -3.12 13.94
CA ASN A 35 -1.73 -2.53 12.61
C ASN A 35 -0.31 -2.38 12.05
N LEU A 36 0.15 -3.42 11.36
CA LEU A 36 1.46 -3.43 10.70
C LEU A 36 1.43 -2.72 9.35
N PHE A 37 0.25 -2.51 8.75
CA PHE A 37 0.13 -1.72 7.52
C PHE A 37 0.60 -0.28 7.72
N ASN A 38 0.22 0.36 8.84
CA ASN A 38 0.69 1.71 9.17
C ASN A 38 2.22 1.78 9.30
N LEU A 39 2.85 0.73 9.83
CA LEU A 39 4.31 0.62 9.89
C LEU A 39 4.90 0.57 8.48
N VAL A 40 4.34 -0.25 7.59
CA VAL A 40 4.76 -0.34 6.17
C VAL A 40 4.64 1.02 5.48
N CYS A 41 3.51 1.73 5.64
CA CYS A 41 3.32 3.08 5.10
C CYS A 41 4.40 4.05 5.62
N SER A 42 4.63 4.06 6.93
CA SER A 42 5.65 4.94 7.53
C SER A 42 7.04 4.65 6.98
N CYS A 43 7.40 3.39 6.79
CA CYS A 43 8.68 3.01 6.19
C CYS A 43 8.81 3.50 4.75
N MET A 44 7.77 3.32 3.92
CA MET A 44 7.79 3.82 2.54
C MET A 44 7.94 5.34 2.50
N ASP A 45 7.24 6.07 3.37
CA ASP A 45 7.31 7.55 3.39
C ASP A 45 8.70 8.05 3.79
N TRP A 46 9.32 7.45 4.81
CA TRP A 46 10.67 7.82 5.23
C TRP A 46 11.74 7.44 4.20
N ILE A 47 11.58 6.32 3.51
CA ILE A 47 12.45 5.95 2.38
C ILE A 47 12.29 6.98 1.25
N THR A 48 11.06 7.28 0.82
CA THR A 48 10.78 8.24 -0.26
C THR A 48 11.41 9.61 0.02
N VAL A 49 11.17 10.18 1.21
CA VAL A 49 11.74 11.49 1.56
C VAL A 49 13.26 11.47 1.57
N SER A 50 13.86 10.41 2.12
CA SER A 50 15.32 10.29 2.21
C SER A 50 15.96 10.09 0.84
N VAL A 51 15.39 9.25 -0.03
CA VAL A 51 15.87 9.02 -1.39
C VAL A 51 15.80 10.30 -2.21
N ARG A 52 14.66 11.00 -2.21
CA ARG A 52 14.50 12.27 -2.92
C ARG A 52 15.45 13.35 -2.42
N HIS A 53 15.70 13.41 -1.11
CA HIS A 53 16.72 14.31 -0.56
C HIS A 53 18.10 14.00 -1.14
N LEU A 54 18.51 12.73 -1.16
CA LEU A 54 19.83 12.30 -1.64
C LEU A 54 20.03 12.48 -3.15
N GLU A 55 18.99 12.24 -3.96
CA GLU A 55 19.03 12.47 -5.41
C GLU A 55 19.22 13.95 -5.76
N ASN A 56 18.56 14.82 -4.99
CA ASN A 56 18.55 16.26 -5.20
C ASN A 56 19.59 17.00 -4.35
N ALA A 57 20.42 16.27 -3.61
CA ALA A 57 21.41 16.86 -2.74
C ALA A 57 22.43 17.66 -3.56
N PRO A 58 22.80 18.89 -3.12
CA PRO A 58 23.81 19.69 -3.77
C PRO A 58 25.18 19.01 -3.68
N GLU A 59 26.14 19.52 -4.45
CA GLU A 59 27.55 19.19 -4.21
C GLU A 59 27.98 19.68 -2.82
N PHE A 60 28.97 18.99 -2.24
CA PHE A 60 29.49 19.35 -0.94
C PHE A 60 30.12 20.74 -0.98
N ASP A 61 29.80 21.56 0.02
CA ASP A 61 30.34 22.91 0.13
C ASP A 61 31.85 22.87 0.45
N LYS A 62 32.56 23.93 0.08
CA LYS A 62 33.97 24.11 0.44
C LYS A 62 34.13 24.57 1.89
N ASP A 63 33.12 25.26 2.41
CA ASP A 63 33.05 25.62 3.83
C ASP A 63 32.88 24.37 4.69
N ILE A 64 33.81 24.16 5.63
CA ILE A 64 33.87 22.94 6.44
C ILE A 64 32.62 22.80 7.32
N ASP A 65 32.14 23.88 7.91
CA ASP A 65 30.99 23.84 8.82
C ASP A 65 29.71 23.46 8.06
N THR A 66 29.50 24.07 6.89
CA THR A 66 28.41 23.74 5.99
C THR A 66 28.49 22.29 5.51
N ARG A 67 29.69 21.85 5.08
CA ARG A 67 29.91 20.48 4.62
C ARG A 67 29.70 19.43 5.71
N CYS A 68 30.10 19.71 6.95
CA CYS A 68 29.82 18.85 8.10
C CYS A 68 28.32 18.62 8.27
N MET A 69 27.51 19.68 8.14
CA MET A 69 26.05 19.58 8.21
C MET A 69 25.47 18.81 7.02
N GLN A 70 26.02 18.98 5.80
CA GLN A 70 25.62 18.20 4.64
C GLN A 70 25.92 16.70 4.82
N ILE A 71 27.06 16.36 5.40
CA ILE A 71 27.44 14.96 5.70
C ILE A 71 26.57 14.37 6.81
N TYR A 72 26.25 15.15 7.85
CA TYR A 72 25.28 14.73 8.86
C TYR A 72 23.90 14.45 8.25
N SER A 73 23.45 15.28 7.30
CA SER A 73 22.22 15.06 6.54
C SER A 73 22.28 13.75 5.73
N LEU A 74 23.39 13.50 5.02
CA LEU A 74 23.63 12.24 4.30
C LEU A 74 23.52 11.04 5.23
N ILE A 75 24.26 11.03 6.35
CA ILE A 75 24.24 9.94 7.32
C ILE A 75 22.82 9.74 7.87
N SER A 76 22.10 10.82 8.17
CA SER A 76 20.73 10.76 8.68
C SER A 76 19.77 10.15 7.66
N SER A 77 19.87 10.52 6.38
CA SER A 77 19.07 9.91 5.32
C SER A 77 19.37 8.43 5.13
N ILE A 78 20.64 8.02 5.21
CA ILE A 78 21.03 6.60 5.16
C ILE A 78 20.44 5.83 6.35
N ASP A 79 20.49 6.40 7.56
CA ASP A 79 19.94 5.79 8.77
C ASP A 79 18.42 5.61 8.68
N LEU A 80 17.69 6.62 8.19
CA LEU A 80 16.25 6.54 7.97
C LEU A 80 15.87 5.46 6.95
N ILE A 81 16.61 5.36 5.85
CA ILE A 81 16.41 4.30 4.85
C ILE A 81 16.67 2.93 5.49
N PHE A 82 17.80 2.77 6.18
CA PHE A 82 18.17 1.48 6.75
C PHE A 82 17.21 1.04 7.88
N GLU A 83 16.80 1.96 8.76
CA GLU A 83 15.81 1.65 9.80
C GLU A 83 14.49 1.21 9.19
N SER A 84 14.01 1.93 8.17
CA SER A 84 12.79 1.57 7.45
C SER A 84 12.89 0.18 6.82
N ILE A 85 14.03 -0.16 6.20
CA ILE A 85 14.27 -1.47 5.60
C ILE A 85 14.31 -2.58 6.66
N LYS A 86 14.90 -2.34 7.84
CA LYS A 86 14.85 -3.30 8.95
C LYS A 86 13.43 -3.56 9.43
N GLN A 87 12.59 -2.52 9.51
CA GLN A 87 11.19 -2.69 9.91
C GLN A 87 10.40 -3.45 8.84
N LEU A 88 10.59 -3.14 7.55
CA LEU A 88 9.98 -3.90 6.46
C LEU A 88 10.42 -5.38 6.47
N HIS A 89 11.71 -5.65 6.72
CA HIS A 89 12.22 -7.01 6.92
C HIS A 89 11.48 -7.74 8.05
N ARG A 90 11.24 -7.07 9.18
CA ARG A 90 10.52 -7.65 10.31
C ARG A 90 9.07 -7.98 9.97
N VAL A 91 8.42 -7.16 9.15
CA VAL A 91 7.02 -7.34 8.75
C VAL A 91 6.86 -8.51 7.77
N PHE A 92 7.72 -8.58 6.74
CA PHE A 92 7.53 -9.48 5.61
C PHE A 92 8.40 -10.74 5.63
N LEU A 93 9.58 -10.69 6.25
CA LEU A 93 10.52 -11.79 6.27
C LEU A 93 10.57 -12.47 7.64
N ASN A 94 11.07 -11.76 8.66
CA ASN A 94 11.28 -12.35 9.97
C ASN A 94 11.42 -11.28 11.07
N GLU A 95 10.52 -11.31 12.05
CA GLU A 95 10.46 -10.38 13.18
C GLU A 95 11.72 -10.41 14.09
N ARG A 96 12.47 -11.52 14.08
CA ARG A 96 13.55 -11.79 15.05
C ARG A 96 14.94 -11.49 14.50
N THR A 97 15.08 -11.37 13.19
CA THR A 97 16.38 -11.16 12.56
C THR A 97 16.58 -9.72 12.13
N ILE A 98 17.85 -9.33 12.02
CA ILE A 98 18.27 -8.04 11.47
C ILE A 98 19.04 -8.36 10.19
N PRO A 99 18.67 -7.77 9.04
CA PRO A 99 19.38 -7.99 7.79
C PRO A 99 20.85 -7.52 7.92
N PHE A 100 21.76 -8.24 7.26
CA PHE A 100 23.20 -7.95 7.22
C PHE A 100 23.96 -8.08 8.55
N SER A 101 23.38 -8.72 9.56
CA SER A 101 24.06 -8.95 10.84
C SER A 101 25.36 -9.76 10.64
N GLY A 102 26.47 -9.25 11.18
CA GLY A 102 27.80 -9.88 11.07
C GLY A 102 28.56 -9.58 9.77
N GLU A 103 27.99 -8.85 8.81
CA GLU A 103 28.66 -8.54 7.55
C GLU A 103 29.73 -7.44 7.70
N LYS A 104 30.84 -7.59 6.99
CA LYS A 104 31.98 -6.64 6.99
C LYS A 104 32.43 -6.34 5.56
N LYS A 105 31.56 -5.72 4.77
CA LYS A 105 31.75 -5.50 3.33
C LYS A 105 31.89 -4.03 2.93
N CYS A 106 31.41 -3.10 3.77
CA CYS A 106 31.34 -1.68 3.39
C CYS A 106 32.49 -0.83 3.94
N PHE A 107 33.06 -1.20 5.08
CA PHE A 107 34.02 -0.36 5.81
C PHE A 107 35.35 -1.11 6.00
N ASP A 108 36.34 -0.83 5.16
CA ASP A 108 37.58 -1.61 5.16
C ASP A 108 38.52 -1.17 6.29
N ASN A 109 38.60 0.13 6.54
CA ASN A 109 39.52 0.72 7.54
C ASN A 109 38.81 1.09 8.84
N ARG A 110 37.96 0.18 9.34
CA ARG A 110 37.17 0.43 10.55
C ARG A 110 38.04 0.57 11.80
N LEU A 111 37.78 1.59 12.62
CA LEU A 111 38.51 1.82 13.87
C LEU A 111 38.30 0.67 14.88
N PHE A 112 37.09 0.11 14.92
CA PHE A 112 36.72 -0.99 15.81
C PHE A 112 36.54 -2.27 14.99
N SER A 113 37.59 -3.08 14.93
CA SER A 113 37.67 -4.26 14.05
C SER A 113 36.65 -5.36 14.38
N ASN A 114 36.12 -5.39 15.60
CA ASN A 114 35.08 -6.31 16.04
C ASN A 114 33.69 -5.97 15.49
N GLU A 115 33.40 -4.70 15.22
CA GLU A 115 32.09 -4.24 14.74
C GLU A 115 31.80 -4.74 13.31
N ASP A 116 30.56 -5.21 13.09
CA ASP A 116 30.02 -5.42 11.75
C ASP A 116 29.62 -4.08 11.11
N ASP A 117 29.24 -4.07 9.83
CA ASP A 117 28.88 -2.85 9.12
C ASP A 117 27.70 -2.12 9.76
N ASN A 118 26.72 -2.85 10.29
CA ASN A 118 25.54 -2.26 10.91
C ASN A 118 25.89 -1.52 12.20
N ASN A 119 26.77 -2.09 13.03
CA ASN A 119 27.21 -1.46 14.26
C ASN A 119 28.23 -0.34 13.97
N TYR A 120 29.14 -0.55 13.03
CA TYR A 120 30.12 0.47 12.65
C TYR A 120 29.46 1.71 12.04
N PHE A 121 28.39 1.55 11.23
CA PHE A 121 27.61 2.68 10.76
C PHE A 121 26.96 3.47 11.91
N LYS A 122 26.47 2.81 12.97
CA LYS A 122 25.97 3.51 14.18
C LYS A 122 27.09 4.28 14.87
N THR A 123 28.29 3.72 14.93
CA THR A 123 29.48 4.40 15.46
C THR A 123 29.78 5.66 14.65
N ILE A 124 29.82 5.56 13.31
CA ILE A 124 29.98 6.72 12.43
C ILE A 124 28.90 7.78 12.71
N ARG A 125 27.62 7.37 12.75
CA ARG A 125 26.48 8.28 13.01
C ARG A 125 26.60 8.99 14.35
N ALA A 126 27.03 8.28 15.40
CA ALA A 126 27.24 8.87 16.71
C ALA A 126 28.38 9.88 16.70
N CYS A 127 29.51 9.54 16.07
CA CYS A 127 30.72 10.35 16.02
C CYS A 127 30.59 11.61 15.13
N PHE A 128 29.86 11.52 14.01
CA PHE A 128 29.73 12.60 13.02
C PHE A 128 28.44 13.43 13.14
N GLY A 129 27.73 13.35 14.27
CA GLY A 129 26.73 14.38 14.60
C GLY A 129 25.62 13.98 15.55
N ALA A 130 25.19 12.72 15.60
CA ALA A 130 24.00 12.37 16.38
C ALA A 130 24.24 12.41 17.90
N HIS A 131 25.38 11.87 18.36
CA HIS A 131 25.71 11.76 19.79
C HIS A 131 27.20 11.98 20.10
N PRO A 132 27.86 13.02 19.55
CA PRO A 132 29.31 13.15 19.63
C PRO A 132 29.82 13.26 21.07
N VAL A 133 29.02 13.76 22.00
CA VAL A 133 29.40 14.00 23.40
C VAL A 133 29.08 12.84 24.37
N ALA A 134 28.61 11.70 23.85
CA ALA A 134 28.20 10.57 24.68
C ALA A 134 28.45 9.22 23.98
N LEU A 135 29.70 8.96 23.57
CA LEU A 135 30.10 7.69 22.97
C LEU A 135 30.41 6.69 24.09
N ASN A 136 29.57 5.67 24.23
CA ASN A 136 29.77 4.58 25.17
C ASN A 136 30.33 3.37 24.42
N GLN A 137 31.52 2.91 24.78
CA GLN A 137 32.13 1.69 24.24
C GLN A 137 32.59 0.82 25.38
N GLU A 138 32.02 -0.37 25.55
CA GLU A 138 32.49 -1.45 26.45
C GLU A 138 33.37 -1.01 27.65
N ASN A 139 32.85 -0.09 28.48
CA ASN A 139 33.45 0.49 29.71
C ASN A 139 34.34 1.75 29.59
N THR A 140 34.56 2.30 28.39
CA THR A 140 35.18 3.62 28.18
C THR A 140 34.14 4.63 27.69
N LYS A 141 34.34 5.89 28.07
CA LYS A 141 33.52 7.01 27.61
C LYS A 141 34.39 7.94 26.78
N ARG A 142 33.97 8.21 25.55
CA ARG A 142 34.68 9.10 24.64
C ARG A 142 33.80 10.23 24.12
N PHE A 143 34.45 11.29 23.65
CA PHE A 143 33.81 12.49 23.11
C PHE A 143 34.41 12.81 21.73
N ALA A 144 33.58 12.88 20.69
CA ALA A 144 34.01 13.27 19.36
C ALA A 144 34.22 14.79 19.26
N SER A 145 35.32 15.18 18.62
CA SER A 145 35.58 16.55 18.20
C SER A 145 34.62 16.99 17.09
N TRP A 146 34.67 18.29 16.74
CA TRP A 146 34.17 18.74 15.45
C TRP A 146 34.87 17.97 14.30
N PRO A 147 34.17 17.62 13.20
CA PRO A 147 34.80 16.99 12.04
C PRO A 147 35.71 17.97 11.28
N PHE A 148 36.85 17.49 10.80
CA PHE A 148 37.85 18.31 10.09
C PHE A 148 38.54 17.54 8.95
N GLU A 149 39.14 18.28 8.02
CA GLU A 149 40.04 17.70 7.01
C GLU A 149 41.41 17.44 7.62
N SER A 150 41.86 16.19 7.57
CA SER A 150 43.19 15.82 8.07
C SER A 150 44.22 15.90 6.95
N PRO A 151 45.34 16.63 7.13
CA PRO A 151 46.40 16.71 6.13
C PRO A 151 47.24 15.42 6.02
N PHE A 152 47.01 14.43 6.89
CA PHE A 152 47.84 13.24 7.02
C PHE A 152 47.12 11.93 6.62
N ASN A 153 45.88 11.98 6.15
CA ASN A 153 45.13 10.77 5.80
C ASN A 153 44.28 10.92 4.53
N THR A 154 43.67 9.81 4.12
CA THR A 154 42.89 9.66 2.90
C THR A 154 41.37 9.70 3.12
N GLY A 155 40.91 10.04 4.33
CA GLY A 155 39.49 10.17 4.63
C GLY A 155 38.94 11.54 4.19
N ASP A 156 37.65 11.61 3.87
CA ASP A 156 36.98 12.86 3.51
C ASP A 156 36.85 13.79 4.72
N LEU A 157 36.58 13.21 5.90
CA LEU A 157 36.58 13.91 7.19
C LEU A 157 37.16 13.03 8.30
N THR A 158 37.68 13.67 9.34
CA THR A 158 38.18 13.00 10.55
C THR A 158 37.57 13.62 11.79
N VAL A 159 37.34 12.80 12.82
CA VAL A 159 37.07 13.25 14.19
C VAL A 159 38.08 12.65 15.15
N HIS A 160 38.48 13.43 16.15
CA HIS A 160 39.19 12.92 17.31
C HIS A 160 38.18 12.41 18.33
N LEU A 161 38.46 11.27 18.97
CA LEU A 161 37.66 10.68 20.03
C LEU A 161 38.41 10.83 21.35
N TYR A 162 38.16 11.93 22.04
CA TYR A 162 38.81 12.27 23.31
C TYR A 162 38.46 11.26 24.40
N SER A 163 39.46 10.71 25.09
CA SER A 163 39.17 9.85 26.25
C SER A 163 38.70 10.67 27.46
N ARG A 164 37.76 10.11 28.22
CA ARG A 164 37.48 10.58 29.58
C ARG A 164 38.61 10.21 30.54
N GLU A 165 39.29 9.10 30.31
CA GLU A 165 40.24 8.53 31.25
C GLU A 165 41.59 9.24 31.17
N VAL A 166 42.11 9.65 32.34
CA VAL A 166 43.41 10.28 32.47
C VAL A 166 44.47 9.22 32.14
N ASN A 167 45.23 9.42 31.07
CA ASN A 167 46.26 8.51 30.51
C ASN A 167 45.79 7.46 29.48
N GLU A 168 44.57 7.57 28.96
CA GLU A 168 44.19 6.80 27.77
C GLU A 168 44.36 7.66 26.51
N ASP A 169 44.93 7.08 25.46
CA ASP A 169 45.16 7.79 24.20
C ASP A 169 43.83 8.19 23.52
N ASP A 170 43.86 9.34 22.86
CA ASP A 170 42.79 9.75 21.95
C ASP A 170 42.83 8.91 20.67
N LEU A 171 41.66 8.62 20.12
CA LEU A 171 41.55 7.90 18.85
C LEU A 171 41.22 8.89 17.72
N ALA A 172 41.43 8.45 16.48
CA ALA A 172 40.96 9.17 15.30
C ALA A 172 40.08 8.24 14.46
N LEU A 173 38.88 8.70 14.12
CA LEU A 173 37.98 8.00 13.21
C LEU A 173 37.92 8.76 11.89
N HIS A 174 38.20 8.05 10.80
CA HIS A 174 38.21 8.59 9.45
C HIS A 174 36.95 8.17 8.72
N LEU A 175 36.25 9.15 8.14
CA LEU A 175 35.06 8.92 7.34
C LEU A 175 35.44 8.89 5.86
N ASN A 176 35.00 7.86 5.16
CA ASN A 176 35.01 7.81 3.71
C ASN A 176 33.57 7.82 3.19
N ILE A 177 33.25 8.82 2.37
CA ILE A 177 31.89 9.00 1.83
C ILE A 177 31.55 7.86 0.88
N ASN A 178 32.50 7.31 0.12
CA ASN A 178 32.22 6.18 -0.77
C ASN A 178 31.82 4.92 0.01
N GLU A 179 32.44 4.66 1.18
CA GLU A 179 32.03 3.56 2.07
C GLU A 179 30.59 3.74 2.57
N LEU A 180 30.18 4.98 2.88
CA LEU A 180 28.78 5.29 3.21
C LEU A 180 27.83 5.04 2.04
N LEU A 181 28.24 5.42 0.82
CA LEU A 181 27.43 5.21 -0.37
C LEU A 181 27.32 3.71 -0.71
N ASP A 182 28.36 2.93 -0.49
CA ASP A 182 28.32 1.47 -0.69
C ASP A 182 27.46 0.78 0.37
N PHE A 183 27.52 1.25 1.63
CA PHE A 183 26.57 0.86 2.67
C PHE A 183 25.14 1.13 2.21
N LEU A 184 24.84 2.36 1.79
CA LEU A 184 23.52 2.76 1.30
C LEU A 184 23.04 1.88 0.15
N LYS A 185 23.86 1.66 -0.90
CA LYS A 185 23.48 0.86 -2.07
C LYS A 185 23.02 -0.54 -1.67
N ILE A 186 23.81 -1.23 -0.86
CA ILE A 186 23.51 -2.62 -0.42
C ILE A 186 22.19 -2.67 0.35
N ARG A 187 21.95 -1.69 1.23
CA ARG A 187 20.71 -1.65 2.03
C ARG A 187 19.54 -1.31 1.13
N TYR A 188 19.64 -0.29 0.29
CA TYR A 188 18.56 0.12 -0.60
C TYR A 188 18.18 -0.98 -1.61
N SER A 189 19.16 -1.73 -2.13
CA SER A 189 18.89 -2.89 -2.99
C SER A 189 18.12 -4.02 -2.28
N TYR A 190 18.11 -4.05 -0.95
CA TYR A 190 17.33 -5.03 -0.19
C TYR A 190 15.81 -4.88 -0.38
N ILE A 191 15.34 -3.73 -0.88
CA ILE A 191 13.95 -3.56 -1.29
C ILE A 191 13.56 -4.64 -2.29
N ASP A 192 14.43 -5.03 -3.22
CA ASP A 192 14.14 -6.06 -4.22
C ASP A 192 13.83 -7.41 -3.55
N ILE A 193 14.59 -7.77 -2.50
CA ILE A 193 14.35 -8.99 -1.72
C ILE A 193 13.02 -8.92 -0.96
N ILE A 194 12.64 -7.73 -0.48
CA ILE A 194 11.35 -7.52 0.19
C ILE A 194 10.20 -7.60 -0.83
N THR A 195 10.37 -7.00 -2.02
CA THR A 195 9.43 -7.06 -3.15
C THR A 195 9.13 -8.52 -3.51
N ASP A 196 10.16 -9.32 -3.79
CA ASP A 196 10.03 -10.74 -4.12
C ASP A 196 9.28 -11.51 -3.01
N LYS A 197 9.54 -11.14 -1.75
CA LYS A 197 8.86 -11.77 -0.62
C LYS A 197 7.38 -11.40 -0.54
N VAL A 198 7.02 -10.14 -0.80
CA VAL A 198 5.62 -9.69 -0.81
C VAL A 198 4.83 -10.42 -1.90
N GLU A 199 5.39 -10.54 -3.11
CA GLU A 199 4.77 -11.29 -4.21
C GLU A 199 4.60 -12.77 -3.86
N THR A 200 5.63 -13.40 -3.28
CA THR A 200 5.57 -14.78 -2.82
C THR A 200 4.45 -14.97 -1.79
N LEU A 201 4.35 -14.08 -0.81
CA LEU A 201 3.30 -14.12 0.21
C LEU A 201 1.90 -13.98 -0.39
N PHE A 202 1.73 -13.13 -1.40
CA PHE A 202 0.47 -12.98 -2.11
C PHE A 202 0.09 -14.26 -2.86
N PHE A 203 1.02 -14.83 -3.62
CA PHE A 203 0.78 -16.09 -4.34
C PHE A 203 0.46 -17.26 -3.39
N GLU A 204 1.19 -17.38 -2.29
CA GLU A 204 0.92 -18.38 -1.24
C GLU A 204 -0.48 -18.21 -0.64
N TYR A 205 -0.87 -16.96 -0.38
CA TYR A 205 -2.21 -16.62 0.10
C TYR A 205 -3.30 -17.01 -0.91
N GLN A 206 -3.16 -16.63 -2.18
CA GLN A 206 -4.12 -16.98 -3.24
C GLN A 206 -4.30 -18.50 -3.32
N LYS A 207 -3.19 -19.25 -3.35
CA LYS A 207 -3.20 -20.72 -3.41
C LYS A 207 -3.80 -21.36 -2.15
N SER A 208 -3.65 -20.74 -0.99
CA SER A 208 -4.25 -21.23 0.25
C SER A 208 -5.77 -21.03 0.21
N ILE A 209 -6.22 -19.83 -0.13
CA ILE A 209 -7.63 -19.46 -0.11
C ILE A 209 -8.43 -20.15 -1.22
N SER A 210 -7.83 -20.35 -2.40
CA SER A 210 -8.48 -21.02 -3.53
C SER A 210 -8.80 -22.51 -3.28
N LYS A 211 -8.19 -23.14 -2.27
CA LYS A 211 -8.53 -24.50 -1.85
C LYS A 211 -9.83 -24.58 -1.06
N HIS A 212 -10.26 -23.48 -0.46
CA HIS A 212 -11.53 -23.44 0.25
C HIS A 212 -12.65 -23.25 -0.78
N LEU A 213 -13.44 -24.31 -0.96
CA LEU A 213 -14.54 -24.32 -1.93
C LEU A 213 -15.67 -23.40 -1.46
N ILE A 214 -16.10 -22.51 -2.35
CA ILE A 214 -17.27 -21.69 -2.19
C ILE A 214 -18.51 -22.57 -2.33
N GLU A 215 -19.39 -22.54 -1.33
CA GLU A 215 -20.64 -23.28 -1.35
C GLU A 215 -21.47 -22.93 -2.60
N HIS A 216 -22.05 -23.95 -3.22
CA HIS A 216 -22.96 -23.75 -4.33
C HIS A 216 -24.41 -23.78 -3.88
N LYS A 217 -25.16 -22.74 -4.24
CA LYS A 217 -26.62 -22.71 -4.13
C LYS A 217 -27.24 -22.68 -5.51
N THR A 218 -28.35 -23.41 -5.69
CA THR A 218 -29.11 -23.44 -6.94
C THR A 218 -29.95 -22.18 -7.12
N VAL A 219 -30.42 -21.58 -6.02
CA VAL A 219 -31.16 -20.32 -6.03
C VAL A 219 -30.17 -19.16 -6.17
N PRO A 220 -30.28 -18.31 -7.22
CA PRO A 220 -29.31 -17.23 -7.48
C PRO A 220 -29.16 -16.26 -6.30
N LEU A 221 -30.27 -15.87 -5.67
CA LEU A 221 -30.23 -14.98 -4.52
C LEU A 221 -29.49 -15.59 -3.32
N GLU A 222 -29.70 -16.87 -3.04
CA GLU A 222 -28.95 -17.57 -1.99
C GLU A 222 -27.46 -17.67 -2.34
N GLN A 223 -27.13 -17.90 -3.62
CA GLN A 223 -25.75 -17.91 -4.08
C GLN A 223 -25.08 -16.56 -3.89
N LEU A 224 -25.77 -15.45 -4.17
CA LEU A 224 -25.26 -14.09 -3.97
C LEU A 224 -24.95 -13.79 -2.50
N TYR A 225 -25.78 -14.26 -1.56
CA TYR A 225 -25.46 -14.12 -0.14
C TYR A 225 -24.21 -14.89 0.28
N VAL A 226 -24.01 -16.10 -0.27
CA VAL A 226 -22.76 -16.84 -0.09
C VAL A 226 -21.58 -16.05 -0.67
N LEU A 227 -21.72 -15.50 -1.88
CA LEU A 227 -20.65 -14.72 -2.54
C LEU A 227 -20.30 -13.45 -1.77
N LYS A 228 -21.28 -12.75 -1.18
CA LYS A 228 -21.04 -11.58 -0.33
C LYS A 228 -20.15 -11.92 0.86
N ALA A 229 -20.52 -12.96 1.60
CA ALA A 229 -19.75 -13.41 2.76
C ALA A 229 -18.36 -13.95 2.39
N GLU A 230 -18.21 -14.57 1.21
CA GLU A 230 -16.91 -15.04 0.72
C GLU A 230 -16.04 -13.89 0.20
N SER A 231 -16.61 -12.87 -0.45
CA SER A 231 -15.87 -11.69 -0.94
C SER A 231 -15.20 -10.94 0.21
N GLU A 232 -15.90 -10.76 1.34
CA GLU A 232 -15.34 -10.15 2.56
C GLU A 232 -14.07 -10.88 3.07
N LYS A 233 -14.05 -12.21 2.97
CA LYS A 233 -12.88 -13.02 3.36
C LYS A 233 -11.79 -13.02 2.29
N ARG A 234 -12.17 -12.83 1.02
CA ARG A 234 -11.31 -12.90 -0.16
C ARG A 234 -10.85 -11.50 -0.58
N LEU A 235 -10.18 -10.84 0.37
CA LEU A 235 -9.61 -9.48 0.24
C LEU A 235 -10.63 -8.33 0.26
N ASN A 236 -11.92 -8.61 0.43
CA ASN A 236 -12.96 -7.60 0.57
C ASN A 236 -12.85 -6.52 -0.51
N ASN A 237 -12.79 -6.94 -1.76
CA ASN A 237 -12.61 -6.03 -2.89
C ASN A 237 -13.87 -5.20 -3.12
N ASP A 238 -13.74 -3.88 -3.09
CA ASP A 238 -14.88 -2.95 -3.17
C ASP A 238 -15.66 -3.06 -4.47
N TYR A 239 -14.98 -3.32 -5.61
CA TYR A 239 -15.64 -3.51 -6.90
C TYR A 239 -16.54 -4.75 -6.87
N TYR A 240 -16.01 -5.90 -6.46
CA TYR A 240 -16.78 -7.15 -6.41
C TYR A 240 -17.92 -7.05 -5.38
N ASN A 241 -17.66 -6.42 -4.23
CA ASN A 241 -18.70 -6.17 -3.23
C ASN A 241 -19.84 -5.31 -3.79
N GLY A 242 -19.50 -4.25 -4.53
CA GLY A 242 -20.48 -3.39 -5.19
C GLY A 242 -21.35 -4.15 -6.20
N GLU A 243 -20.74 -4.94 -7.10
CA GLU A 243 -21.51 -5.72 -8.08
C GLU A 243 -22.40 -6.78 -7.41
N ILE A 244 -21.91 -7.45 -6.36
CA ILE A 244 -22.70 -8.41 -5.59
C ILE A 244 -23.89 -7.73 -4.91
N ASP A 245 -23.69 -6.55 -4.32
CA ASP A 245 -24.77 -5.80 -3.67
C ASP A 245 -25.85 -5.34 -4.65
N ASP A 246 -25.44 -4.84 -5.82
CA ASP A 246 -26.34 -4.49 -6.92
C ASP A 246 -27.17 -5.70 -7.38
N LEU A 247 -26.52 -6.86 -7.53
CA LEU A 247 -27.19 -8.11 -7.89
C LEU A 247 -28.18 -8.56 -6.80
N ILE A 248 -27.80 -8.48 -5.52
CA ILE A 248 -28.71 -8.80 -4.41
C ILE A 248 -29.95 -7.92 -4.49
N MET A 249 -29.78 -6.60 -4.66
CA MET A 249 -30.92 -5.67 -4.80
C MET A 249 -31.86 -6.07 -5.94
N ILE A 250 -31.31 -6.40 -7.11
CA ILE A 250 -32.09 -6.84 -8.27
C ILE A 250 -32.87 -8.12 -7.97
N PHE A 251 -32.20 -9.13 -7.41
CA PHE A 251 -32.81 -10.44 -7.19
C PHE A 251 -33.85 -10.44 -6.05
N GLU A 252 -33.66 -9.63 -5.02
CA GLU A 252 -34.61 -9.43 -3.92
C GLU A 252 -35.86 -8.63 -4.31
N ALA A 253 -35.80 -7.83 -5.38
CA ALA A 253 -36.90 -6.96 -5.76
C ALA A 253 -38.18 -7.74 -6.08
N VAL A 254 -39.28 -7.37 -5.42
CA VAL A 254 -40.61 -7.96 -5.61
C VAL A 254 -41.37 -7.16 -6.68
N VAL A 255 -41.58 -7.76 -7.85
CA VAL A 255 -42.32 -7.15 -8.95
C VAL A 255 -43.80 -7.50 -8.84
N THR A 256 -44.63 -6.52 -8.54
CA THR A 256 -46.09 -6.68 -8.40
C THR A 256 -46.83 -6.41 -9.71
N GLU A 257 -46.25 -5.62 -10.60
CA GLU A 257 -46.83 -5.24 -11.89
C GLU A 257 -46.71 -6.38 -12.90
N LYS A 258 -47.86 -6.96 -13.30
CA LYS A 258 -47.92 -8.12 -14.20
C LYS A 258 -47.19 -7.92 -15.53
N ALA A 259 -47.20 -6.69 -16.06
CA ALA A 259 -46.54 -6.37 -17.33
C ALA A 259 -45.01 -6.37 -17.22
N LEU A 260 -44.45 -6.12 -16.03
CA LEU A 260 -43.01 -6.08 -15.80
C LEU A 260 -42.43 -7.45 -15.42
N ILE A 261 -43.24 -8.38 -14.89
CA ILE A 261 -42.76 -9.71 -14.46
C ILE A 261 -41.95 -10.44 -15.55
N PRO A 262 -42.43 -10.58 -16.81
CA PRO A 262 -41.66 -11.29 -17.83
C PRO A 262 -40.35 -10.58 -18.20
N ILE A 263 -40.37 -9.24 -18.21
CA ILE A 263 -39.21 -8.41 -18.53
C ILE A 263 -38.16 -8.52 -17.42
N ALA A 264 -38.60 -8.44 -16.17
CA ALA A 264 -37.76 -8.59 -14.99
C ALA A 264 -37.12 -9.98 -14.91
N ASN A 265 -37.89 -11.04 -15.18
CA ASN A 265 -37.36 -12.41 -15.19
C ASN A 265 -36.32 -12.59 -16.30
N SER A 266 -36.61 -12.14 -17.53
CA SER A 266 -35.66 -12.21 -18.64
C SER A 266 -34.35 -11.46 -18.34
N TYR A 267 -34.43 -10.32 -17.65
CA TYR A 267 -33.26 -9.56 -17.25
C TYR A 267 -32.47 -10.27 -16.12
N LYS A 268 -33.16 -10.81 -15.11
CA LYS A 268 -32.51 -11.63 -14.07
C LYS A 268 -31.80 -12.85 -14.67
N ASP A 269 -32.39 -13.48 -15.68
CA ASP A 269 -31.78 -14.60 -16.39
C ASP A 269 -30.51 -14.20 -17.15
N SER A 270 -30.46 -12.98 -17.71
CA SER A 270 -29.27 -12.47 -18.41
C SER A 270 -28.09 -12.20 -17.46
N LEU A 271 -28.35 -12.00 -16.17
CA LEU A 271 -27.34 -11.75 -15.14
C LEU A 271 -26.73 -13.03 -14.53
N LEU A 272 -27.29 -14.22 -14.82
CA LEU A 272 -26.77 -15.49 -14.29
C LEU A 272 -25.31 -15.79 -14.68
N PRO A 273 -24.84 -15.48 -15.92
CA PRO A 273 -23.43 -15.59 -16.29
C PRO A 273 -22.51 -14.78 -15.38
N LEU A 274 -22.89 -13.55 -15.01
CA LEU A 274 -22.11 -12.68 -14.11
C LEU A 274 -21.98 -13.28 -12.71
N ILE A 275 -23.06 -13.83 -12.14
CA ILE A 275 -23.01 -14.51 -10.83
C ILE A 275 -22.01 -15.69 -10.87
N LYS A 276 -22.02 -16.45 -11.98
CA LYS A 276 -21.11 -17.56 -12.18
C LYS A 276 -19.66 -17.09 -12.33
N GLU A 277 -19.43 -16.02 -13.08
CA GLU A 277 -18.11 -15.40 -13.25
C GLU A 277 -17.54 -14.93 -11.90
N ILE A 278 -18.30 -14.13 -11.14
CA ILE A 278 -17.89 -13.66 -9.81
C ILE A 278 -17.50 -14.84 -8.93
N LYS A 279 -18.32 -15.91 -8.90
CA LYS A 279 -18.00 -17.12 -8.13
C LYS A 279 -16.67 -17.74 -8.55
N ASN A 280 -16.44 -17.90 -9.85
CA ASN A 280 -15.22 -18.52 -10.37
C ASN A 280 -13.98 -17.66 -10.04
N ASN A 281 -14.07 -16.35 -10.30
CA ASN A 281 -12.99 -15.41 -10.02
C ASN A 281 -12.65 -15.37 -8.53
N LEU A 282 -13.66 -15.32 -7.64
CA LEU A 282 -13.45 -15.41 -6.20
C LEU A 282 -12.86 -16.77 -5.78
N GLN A 283 -13.33 -17.88 -6.36
CA GLN A 283 -12.81 -19.23 -6.08
C GLN A 283 -11.33 -19.34 -6.45
N GLU A 284 -10.94 -18.79 -7.60
CA GLU A 284 -9.58 -18.83 -8.13
C GLU A 284 -8.68 -17.73 -7.55
N MET A 285 -9.24 -16.82 -6.74
CA MET A 285 -8.57 -15.62 -6.23
C MET A 285 -8.03 -14.72 -7.35
N ASN A 286 -8.74 -14.69 -8.47
CA ASN A 286 -8.45 -13.88 -9.66
C ASN A 286 -9.36 -12.66 -9.70
N ILE A 287 -9.02 -11.62 -8.94
CA ILE A 287 -9.82 -10.39 -8.87
C ILE A 287 -9.45 -9.48 -10.04
N VAL A 288 -10.22 -9.57 -11.10
CA VAL A 288 -10.07 -8.81 -12.35
C VAL A 288 -11.39 -8.14 -12.74
N ASP A 289 -11.33 -7.24 -13.72
CA ASP A 289 -12.53 -6.67 -14.34
C ASP A 289 -13.45 -7.78 -14.85
N LEU A 290 -14.74 -7.67 -14.57
CA LEU A 290 -15.74 -8.69 -14.92
C LEU A 290 -16.16 -8.52 -16.39
N GLU A 291 -16.11 -9.60 -17.17
CA GLU A 291 -16.47 -9.60 -18.59
C GLU A 291 -17.99 -9.50 -18.80
N ASN A 292 -18.78 -10.03 -17.86
CA ASN A 292 -20.24 -10.08 -17.96
C ASN A 292 -20.93 -8.96 -17.16
N ASP A 293 -20.23 -7.89 -16.78
CA ASP A 293 -20.81 -6.77 -16.01
C ASP A 293 -21.61 -5.77 -16.86
N SER A 294 -21.55 -5.88 -18.19
CA SER A 294 -22.17 -4.94 -19.12
C SER A 294 -23.70 -4.85 -18.97
N ASP A 295 -24.35 -5.97 -18.66
CA ASP A 295 -25.80 -6.05 -18.39
C ASP A 295 -26.17 -5.41 -17.04
N LEU A 296 -25.23 -5.32 -16.11
CA LEU A 296 -25.42 -4.67 -14.80
C LEU A 296 -25.07 -3.18 -14.85
N ARG A 297 -24.01 -2.84 -15.59
CA ARG A 297 -23.47 -1.48 -15.80
C ARG A 297 -23.80 -0.97 -17.19
N ILE A 298 -25.09 -0.84 -17.45
CA ILE A 298 -25.59 -0.50 -18.78
C ILE A 298 -25.11 0.88 -19.22
N ARG A 299 -24.33 0.91 -20.31
CA ARG A 299 -23.84 2.14 -20.96
C ARG A 299 -24.63 2.37 -22.25
N SER A 300 -25.76 3.06 -22.16
CA SER A 300 -26.60 3.46 -23.29
C SER A 300 -26.64 4.99 -23.45
N ASP A 301 -27.09 5.50 -24.60
CA ASP A 301 -27.30 6.95 -24.77
C ASP A 301 -28.29 7.50 -23.73
N LEU A 302 -29.30 6.69 -23.35
CA LEU A 302 -30.23 7.02 -22.27
C LEU A 302 -29.52 7.13 -20.91
N SER A 303 -28.57 6.25 -20.62
CA SER A 303 -27.75 6.35 -19.40
C SER A 303 -26.93 7.64 -19.34
N ARG A 304 -26.48 8.16 -20.50
CA ARG A 304 -25.76 9.43 -20.59
C ARG A 304 -26.69 10.62 -20.38
N GLU A 305 -27.86 10.60 -21.02
CA GLU A 305 -28.89 11.62 -20.87
C GLU A 305 -29.33 11.77 -19.41
N LEU A 306 -29.48 10.65 -18.70
CA LEU A 306 -29.95 10.60 -17.31
C LEU A 306 -28.81 10.50 -16.29
N SER A 307 -27.58 10.82 -16.68
CA SER A 307 -26.40 10.62 -15.83
C SER A 307 -26.52 11.32 -14.47
N TYR A 308 -27.14 12.51 -14.42
CA TYR A 308 -27.37 13.24 -13.18
C TYR A 308 -28.39 12.53 -12.28
N GLU A 309 -29.57 12.20 -12.81
CA GLU A 309 -30.65 11.55 -12.07
C GLU A 309 -30.25 10.15 -11.60
N ILE A 310 -29.55 9.39 -12.45
CA ILE A 310 -29.00 8.08 -12.10
C ILE A 310 -27.98 8.23 -10.97
N GLY A 311 -27.02 9.15 -11.07
CA GLY A 311 -26.03 9.35 -10.01
C GLY A 311 -26.67 9.72 -8.66
N LYS A 312 -27.75 10.52 -8.68
CA LYS A 312 -28.53 10.86 -7.48
C LYS A 312 -29.30 9.67 -6.93
N LEU A 313 -29.90 8.87 -7.81
CA LEU A 313 -30.56 7.63 -7.41
C LEU A 313 -29.59 6.67 -6.73
N TYR A 314 -28.40 6.41 -7.27
CA TYR A 314 -27.41 5.53 -6.62
C TYR A 314 -27.00 6.08 -5.25
N THR A 315 -26.83 7.40 -5.12
CA THR A 315 -26.53 8.04 -3.82
C THR A 315 -27.65 7.82 -2.81
N TRP A 316 -28.90 7.92 -3.24
CA TRP A 316 -30.07 7.66 -2.39
C TRP A 316 -30.16 6.18 -2.01
N VAL A 317 -30.02 5.29 -3.00
CA VAL A 317 -30.10 3.82 -2.86
C VAL A 317 -29.07 3.28 -1.86
N HIS A 318 -27.79 3.64 -2.02
CA HIS A 318 -26.72 3.11 -1.17
C HIS A 318 -26.42 3.98 0.05
N GLY A 319 -26.84 5.25 0.05
CA GLY A 319 -26.54 6.20 1.13
C GLY A 319 -27.59 6.27 2.24
N GLY A 320 -28.81 5.75 2.00
CA GLY A 320 -29.90 5.74 3.00
C GLY A 320 -30.38 7.12 3.46
N LYS A 321 -29.95 8.20 2.77
CA LYS A 321 -30.35 9.58 3.08
C LYS A 321 -31.51 9.99 2.19
N TYR A 322 -32.55 10.55 2.78
CA TYR A 322 -33.68 11.13 2.04
C TYR A 322 -33.19 12.19 1.03
N ASP A 323 -33.63 12.08 -0.22
CA ASP A 323 -33.37 13.06 -1.26
C ASP A 323 -34.65 13.87 -1.54
N PRO A 324 -34.67 15.19 -1.30
CA PRO A 324 -35.86 16.02 -1.51
C PRO A 324 -36.25 16.16 -3.00
N LEU A 325 -35.39 15.74 -3.93
CA LEU A 325 -35.63 15.79 -5.37
C LEU A 325 -36.03 14.44 -5.97
N LEU A 326 -36.32 13.43 -5.13
CA LEU A 326 -36.67 12.08 -5.59
C LEU A 326 -37.85 12.08 -6.58
N ASN A 327 -38.92 12.84 -6.28
CA ASN A 327 -40.06 12.96 -7.19
C ASN A 327 -39.65 13.51 -8.57
N TYR A 328 -38.77 14.51 -8.60
CA TYR A 328 -38.28 15.09 -9.85
C TYR A 328 -37.54 14.04 -10.69
N TYR A 329 -36.74 13.16 -10.06
CA TYR A 329 -36.05 12.08 -10.76
C TYR A 329 -37.03 11.05 -11.33
N PHE A 330 -38.07 10.68 -10.56
CA PHE A 330 -39.08 9.72 -11.01
C PHE A 330 -39.97 10.28 -12.13
N GLU A 331 -40.35 11.55 -12.07
CA GLU A 331 -41.06 12.24 -13.15
C GLU A 331 -40.23 12.22 -14.45
N ARG A 332 -38.92 12.51 -14.35
CA ARG A 332 -38.00 12.43 -15.48
C ARG A 332 -37.95 11.00 -16.04
N PHE A 333 -37.71 9.98 -15.20
CA PHE A 333 -37.67 8.58 -15.64
C PHE A 333 -38.97 8.13 -16.33
N ASN A 334 -40.12 8.49 -15.76
CA ASN A 334 -41.42 8.19 -16.35
C ASN A 334 -41.60 8.89 -17.71
N ALA A 335 -41.15 10.15 -17.85
CA ALA A 335 -41.25 10.88 -19.11
C ALA A 335 -40.45 10.21 -20.24
N VAL A 336 -39.17 9.86 -20.00
CA VAL A 336 -38.32 9.21 -21.03
C VAL A 336 -38.75 7.77 -21.30
N ALA A 337 -39.27 7.05 -20.31
CA ALA A 337 -39.76 5.69 -20.49
C ALA A 337 -41.19 5.59 -21.05
N GLY A 338 -41.84 6.73 -21.35
CA GLY A 338 -43.24 6.77 -21.79
C GLY A 338 -44.22 6.15 -20.77
N GLY A 339 -43.92 6.28 -19.48
CA GLY A 339 -44.71 5.74 -18.37
C GLY A 339 -44.65 4.21 -18.22
N ARG A 340 -43.81 3.51 -19.00
CA ARG A 340 -43.79 2.04 -19.04
C ARG A 340 -43.41 1.35 -17.73
N PHE A 341 -42.64 2.01 -16.87
CA PHE A 341 -42.17 1.47 -15.60
C PHE A 341 -42.82 2.08 -14.36
N ASP A 342 -43.59 3.18 -14.54
CA ASP A 342 -44.40 3.80 -13.49
C ASP A 342 -43.66 3.95 -12.14
N PHE A 343 -42.58 4.73 -12.13
CA PHE A 343 -41.77 4.99 -10.93
C PHE A 343 -42.58 5.79 -9.90
N LYS A 344 -42.62 5.32 -8.64
CA LYS A 344 -43.39 5.94 -7.54
C LYS A 344 -42.56 6.04 -6.27
N GLU A 345 -42.81 7.07 -5.46
CA GLU A 345 -42.20 7.23 -4.13
C GLU A 345 -42.57 6.10 -3.15
N THR A 346 -43.71 5.45 -3.38
CA THR A 346 -44.15 4.31 -2.59
C THR A 346 -43.50 2.99 -2.99
N ASP A 347 -42.75 2.96 -4.09
CA ASP A 347 -42.05 1.74 -4.51
C ASP A 347 -40.98 1.38 -3.48
N ASP A 348 -40.82 0.09 -3.23
CA ASP A 348 -39.67 -0.40 -2.47
C ASP A 348 -38.37 -0.05 -3.22
N ILE A 349 -37.33 0.31 -2.48
CA ILE A 349 -36.06 0.78 -3.03
C ILE A 349 -35.44 -0.22 -4.02
N LYS A 350 -35.61 -1.53 -3.77
CA LYS A 350 -35.12 -2.60 -4.63
C LYS A 350 -35.92 -2.68 -5.91
N LEU A 351 -37.24 -2.46 -5.84
CA LEU A 351 -38.12 -2.38 -7.00
C LEU A 351 -37.78 -1.15 -7.86
N THR A 352 -37.58 0.02 -7.27
CA THR A 352 -37.14 1.22 -7.99
C THR A 352 -35.82 0.97 -8.69
N PHE A 353 -34.84 0.39 -7.99
CA PHE A 353 -33.53 0.07 -8.54
C PHE A 353 -33.63 -0.86 -9.75
N LEU A 354 -34.39 -1.96 -9.61
CA LEU A 354 -34.67 -2.89 -10.71
C LEU A 354 -35.33 -2.18 -11.90
N LYS A 355 -36.38 -1.37 -11.67
CA LYS A 355 -37.06 -0.63 -12.74
C LYS A 355 -36.09 0.27 -13.51
N VAL A 356 -35.15 0.94 -12.84
CA VAL A 356 -34.12 1.75 -13.50
C VAL A 356 -33.19 0.89 -14.34
N LYS A 357 -32.71 -0.25 -13.83
CA LYS A 357 -31.88 -1.17 -14.63
C LYS A 357 -32.63 -1.68 -15.87
N LEU A 358 -33.91 -2.06 -15.72
CA LEU A 358 -34.76 -2.48 -16.85
C LEU A 358 -35.02 -1.36 -17.86
N MET A 359 -35.10 -0.11 -17.40
CA MET A 359 -35.26 1.06 -18.25
C MET A 359 -34.02 1.29 -19.11
N LEU A 360 -32.83 1.11 -18.53
CA LEU A 360 -31.57 1.33 -19.22
C LEU A 360 -31.23 0.20 -20.19
N ALA A 361 -31.65 -1.04 -19.90
CA ALA A 361 -31.33 -2.24 -20.67
C ALA A 361 -32.05 -2.34 -22.05
N LYS A 362 -32.71 -1.26 -22.50
CA LYS A 362 -33.52 -1.22 -23.72
C LYS A 362 -32.88 -0.48 -24.86
#